data_AF-A0A7Z1MX75-F1
#
_entry.id   AF-A0A7Z1MX75-F1
#
_cell.length_a   1.000
_cell.length_b   1.000
_cell.length_c   1.000
_cell.angle_alpha   90.00
_cell.angle_beta   90.00
_cell.angle_gamma   90.00
#
_symmetry.space_group_name_H-M   'P 1'
#
loop_
_entity.id
_entity.type
_entity.pdbx_description
1 polymer ?
#
loop_
_entity_poly.entity_id
_entity_poly.type
_entity_poly.pdbx_seq_one_letter_code
_entity_poly.pdbx_strand_id
1 'polypeptide(L)'
;SFVRGKNNVKFLKNRYEAMRNFPMFDNIEYTEDIEEMRKWMPLMMTGRTGNEIMAASKIDEGTDVNYGELTRKMAKSIEKHPNADVQYNHEVINFNRRKDGTWEVKVKNRNSGDVETVLADYVFIGAGGGAIPLLQKTGIPESKHLGGFPISGQFLICTNPDVINEHDVKVYGKEPPGTPPMTVPHIDT
;
A
#
# COMPACT_ATOMS: atom_id res chain seq x y z
N SER A 1 -5.84 11.94 -10.79
CA SER A 1 -7.12 11.70 -10.07
C SER A 1 -8.30 12.11 -10.93
N PHE A 2 -9.41 11.38 -10.87
CA PHE A 2 -10.64 11.63 -11.61
C PHE A 2 -11.85 11.60 -10.67
N VAL A 3 -12.76 12.55 -10.82
CA VAL A 3 -13.97 12.64 -9.98
C VAL A 3 -15.20 13.02 -10.79
N ARG A 4 -16.37 12.59 -10.31
CA ARG A 4 -17.68 12.93 -10.88
C ARG A 4 -18.59 13.56 -9.83
N GLY A 5 -19.47 14.46 -10.27
CA GLY A 5 -20.45 15.16 -9.46
C GLY A 5 -19.92 16.45 -8.81
N LYS A 6 -20.82 17.43 -8.65
CA LYS A 6 -20.49 18.81 -8.21
C LYS A 6 -19.63 18.86 -6.94
N ASN A 7 -19.97 18.06 -5.94
CA ASN A 7 -19.25 18.07 -4.66
C ASN A 7 -17.81 17.55 -4.81
N ASN A 8 -17.60 16.50 -5.62
CA ASN A 8 -16.28 15.93 -5.80
C ASN A 8 -15.41 16.79 -6.71
N VAL A 9 -15.99 17.42 -7.74
CA VAL A 9 -15.31 18.44 -8.55
C VAL A 9 -14.82 19.59 -7.67
N LYS A 10 -15.69 20.15 -6.82
CA LYS A 10 -15.31 21.18 -5.85
C LYS A 10 -14.20 20.71 -4.91
N PHE A 11 -14.29 19.49 -4.39
CA PHE A 11 -13.26 18.90 -3.55
C PHE A 11 -11.91 18.80 -4.26
N LEU A 12 -11.89 18.27 -5.49
CA LEU A 12 -10.66 18.10 -6.26
C LEU A 12 -10.02 19.45 -6.59
N LYS A 13 -10.83 20.45 -6.94
CA LYS A 13 -10.36 21.82 -7.17
C LYS A 13 -9.72 22.42 -5.94
N ASN A 14 -10.37 22.31 -4.77
CA ASN A 14 -9.81 22.80 -3.51
C ASN A 14 -8.49 22.10 -3.17
N ARG A 15 -8.40 20.78 -3.41
CA ARG A 15 -7.17 20.01 -3.21
C ARG A 15 -6.07 20.50 -4.16
N TYR A 16 -6.37 20.70 -5.43
CA TYR A 16 -5.43 21.23 -6.42
C TYR A 16 -4.88 22.61 -5.98
N GLU A 17 -5.75 23.56 -5.64
CA GLU A 17 -5.34 24.90 -5.22
C GLU A 17 -4.50 24.90 -3.94
N ALA A 18 -4.76 23.97 -3.02
CA ALA A 18 -3.94 23.80 -1.83
C ALA A 18 -2.56 23.20 -2.16
N MET A 19 -2.52 22.18 -3.02
CA MET A 19 -1.31 21.41 -3.31
C MET A 19 -0.33 22.13 -4.22
N ARG A 20 -0.79 22.86 -5.24
CA ARG A 20 0.06 23.54 -6.25
C ARG A 20 1.09 24.53 -5.68
N ASN A 21 0.94 24.94 -4.42
CA ASN A 21 1.86 25.86 -3.75
C ASN A 21 3.07 25.15 -3.11
N PHE A 22 3.08 23.82 -3.08
CA PHE A 22 4.20 23.04 -2.56
C PHE A 22 5.11 22.59 -3.70
N PRO A 23 6.45 22.63 -3.52
CA PRO A 23 7.41 22.26 -4.57
C PRO A 23 7.22 20.87 -5.17
N MET A 24 6.66 19.92 -4.42
CA MET A 24 6.39 18.56 -4.91
C MET A 24 5.18 18.47 -5.87
N PHE A 25 4.41 19.54 -6.00
CA PHE A 25 3.22 19.60 -6.84
C PHE A 25 3.19 20.88 -7.67
N ASP A 26 4.34 21.51 -7.92
CA ASP A 26 4.43 22.78 -8.65
C ASP A 26 4.02 22.65 -10.13
N ASN A 27 4.01 21.43 -10.65
CA ASN A 27 3.58 21.08 -12.00
C ASN A 27 2.26 20.30 -12.05
N ILE A 28 1.54 20.17 -10.94
CA ILE A 28 0.23 19.52 -10.93
C ILE A 28 -0.72 20.29 -11.87
N GLU A 29 -1.49 19.56 -12.67
CA GLU A 29 -2.49 20.13 -13.59
C GLU A 29 -3.90 19.82 -13.10
N TYR A 30 -4.87 20.70 -13.43
CA TYR A 30 -6.29 20.50 -13.16
C TYR A 30 -7.13 20.89 -14.39
N THR A 31 -8.14 20.08 -14.70
CA THR A 31 -9.08 20.35 -15.79
C THR A 31 -10.50 19.92 -15.45
N GLU A 32 -11.45 20.69 -15.95
CA GLU A 32 -12.88 20.33 -16.08
C GLU A 32 -13.26 20.14 -17.57
N ASP A 33 -12.31 20.34 -18.49
CA ASP A 33 -12.48 20.16 -19.93
C ASP A 33 -12.37 18.68 -20.31
N ILE A 34 -13.41 18.20 -20.98
CA ILE A 34 -13.55 16.82 -21.41
C ILE A 34 -12.57 16.48 -22.52
N GLU A 35 -12.26 17.41 -23.42
CA GLU A 35 -11.30 17.17 -24.49
C GLU A 35 -9.88 17.06 -23.93
N GLU A 36 -9.57 17.76 -22.85
CA GLU A 36 -8.31 17.58 -22.13
C GLU A 36 -8.26 16.22 -21.42
N MET A 37 -9.36 15.81 -20.78
CA MET A 37 -9.45 14.46 -20.19
C MET A 37 -9.35 13.34 -21.24
N ARG A 38 -9.85 13.54 -22.46
CA ARG A 38 -9.69 12.57 -23.57
C ARG A 38 -8.23 12.37 -23.94
N LYS A 39 -7.41 13.41 -23.86
CA LYS A 39 -5.95 13.31 -24.07
C LYS A 39 -5.29 12.57 -22.90
N TRP A 40 -5.67 12.86 -21.66
CA TRP A 40 -5.04 12.28 -20.48
C TRP A 40 -5.42 10.82 -20.23
N MET A 41 -6.68 10.43 -20.45
CA MET A 41 -7.20 9.11 -20.08
C MET A 41 -8.21 8.57 -21.12
N PRO A 42 -7.78 8.33 -22.37
CA PRO A 42 -8.67 8.06 -23.50
C PRO A 42 -9.67 6.93 -23.24
N LEU A 43 -9.21 5.77 -22.76
CA LEU A 43 -10.08 4.62 -22.47
C LEU A 43 -11.20 4.93 -21.47
N MET A 44 -10.95 5.76 -20.45
CA MET A 44 -11.99 6.14 -19.47
C MET A 44 -13.01 7.13 -20.03
N MET A 45 -12.64 7.84 -21.10
CA MET A 45 -13.45 8.86 -21.75
C MET A 45 -14.20 8.34 -22.98
N THR A 46 -13.79 7.20 -23.53
CA THR A 46 -14.50 6.51 -24.63
C THR A 46 -15.98 6.32 -24.29
N GLY A 47 -16.86 6.73 -25.21
CA GLY A 47 -18.31 6.64 -25.05
C GLY A 47 -18.96 7.73 -24.18
N ARG A 48 -18.19 8.65 -23.58
CA ARG A 48 -18.76 9.78 -22.83
C ARG A 48 -19.19 10.93 -23.75
N THR A 49 -20.37 11.48 -23.49
CA THR A 49 -21.08 12.43 -24.39
C THR A 49 -20.94 13.91 -24.02
N GLY A 50 -20.24 14.25 -22.93
CA GLY A 50 -19.98 15.65 -22.57
C GLY A 50 -20.83 16.23 -21.44
N ASN A 51 -22.01 15.65 -21.17
CA ASN A 51 -23.02 16.26 -20.28
C ASN A 51 -22.80 16.00 -18.77
N GLU A 52 -21.73 15.31 -18.41
CA GLU A 52 -21.48 14.89 -17.05
C GLU A 52 -20.54 15.87 -16.34
N ILE A 53 -20.86 16.19 -15.08
CA ILE A 53 -20.01 17.05 -14.25
C ILE A 53 -18.84 16.19 -13.75
N MET A 54 -17.63 16.48 -14.23
CA MET A 54 -16.41 15.76 -13.87
C MET A 54 -15.20 16.69 -13.84
N ALA A 55 -14.15 16.24 -13.16
CA ALA A 55 -12.87 16.94 -13.12
C ALA A 55 -11.73 15.94 -13.01
N ALA A 56 -10.56 16.35 -13.49
CA ALA A 56 -9.34 15.60 -13.37
C ALA A 56 -8.20 16.48 -12.86
N SER A 57 -7.24 15.85 -12.18
CA SER A 57 -5.92 16.42 -11.94
C SER A 57 -4.85 15.40 -12.27
N LYS A 58 -3.68 15.87 -12.69
CA LYS A 58 -2.59 15.05 -13.23
C LYS A 58 -1.24 15.56 -12.71
N ILE A 59 -0.30 14.65 -12.55
CA ILE A 59 1.13 14.91 -12.31
C ILE A 59 1.90 13.89 -13.15
N ASP A 60 2.94 14.33 -13.85
CA ASP A 60 3.68 13.48 -14.80
C ASP A 60 4.82 12.70 -14.13
N GLU A 61 5.36 13.18 -13.02
CA GLU A 61 6.47 12.56 -12.29
C GLU A 61 6.00 11.44 -11.35
N GLY A 62 4.70 11.14 -11.34
CA GLY A 62 4.18 10.00 -10.59
C GLY A 62 4.78 8.70 -11.11
N THR A 63 5.48 7.96 -10.25
CA THR A 63 5.99 6.62 -10.58
C THR A 63 5.26 5.55 -9.81
N ASP A 64 5.03 4.42 -10.47
CA ASP A 64 4.69 3.19 -9.78
C ASP A 64 5.95 2.51 -9.24
N VAL A 65 5.80 1.91 -8.06
CA VAL A 65 6.86 1.12 -7.42
C VAL A 65 6.44 -0.33 -7.43
N ASN A 66 7.24 -1.18 -8.09
CA ASN A 66 7.11 -2.61 -7.95
C ASN A 66 7.70 -3.04 -6.60
N TYR A 67 6.90 -2.97 -5.54
CA TYR A 67 7.32 -3.34 -4.18
C TYR A 67 7.74 -4.81 -4.07
N GLY A 68 7.21 -5.70 -4.91
CA GLY A 68 7.65 -7.10 -4.96
C GLY A 68 9.10 -7.24 -5.43
N GLU A 69 9.46 -6.56 -6.53
CA GLU A 69 10.84 -6.52 -7.02
C GLU A 69 11.77 -5.78 -6.06
N LEU A 70 11.32 -4.64 -5.50
CA LEU A 70 12.09 -3.91 -4.50
C LEU A 70 12.41 -4.82 -3.30
N THR A 71 11.41 -5.53 -2.77
CA THR A 71 11.57 -6.46 -1.64
C THR A 71 12.56 -7.57 -1.97
N ARG A 72 12.46 -8.19 -3.16
CA ARG A 72 13.41 -9.21 -3.63
C ARG A 72 14.84 -8.68 -3.72
N LYS A 73 15.01 -7.45 -4.23
CA LYS A 73 16.33 -6.80 -4.33
C LYS A 73 16.92 -6.50 -2.94
N MET A 74 16.10 -5.99 -2.02
CA MET A 74 16.50 -5.72 -0.64
C MET A 74 16.89 -7.01 0.09
N ALA A 75 16.08 -8.07 -0.01
CA ALA A 75 16.37 -9.36 0.62
C ALA A 75 17.68 -9.97 0.09
N LYS A 76 17.88 -9.98 -1.24
CA LYS A 76 19.15 -10.39 -1.87
C LYS A 76 20.34 -9.56 -1.42
N SER A 77 20.14 -8.28 -1.10
CA SER A 77 21.21 -7.42 -0.57
C SER A 77 21.57 -7.82 0.86
N ILE A 78 20.57 -8.15 1.69
CA ILE A 78 20.77 -8.59 3.08
C ILE A 78 21.48 -9.95 3.09
N GLU A 79 21.07 -10.89 2.26
CA GLU A 79 21.70 -12.22 2.12
C GLU A 79 23.20 -12.17 1.80
N LYS A 80 23.66 -11.11 1.13
CA LYS A 80 25.08 -10.93 0.78
C LYS A 80 25.91 -10.39 1.94
N HIS A 81 25.27 -9.90 3.00
CA HIS A 81 25.98 -9.32 4.12
C HIS A 81 26.58 -10.45 4.99
N PRO A 82 27.89 -10.41 5.32
CA PRO A 82 28.58 -11.53 5.99
C PRO A 82 28.05 -11.85 7.39
N ASN A 83 27.33 -10.91 8.01
CA ASN A 83 26.76 -11.05 9.36
C ASN A 83 25.22 -11.10 9.34
N ALA A 84 24.61 -11.50 8.23
CA ALA A 84 23.17 -11.65 8.13
C ALA A 84 22.81 -13.03 7.59
N ASP A 85 21.75 -13.61 8.14
CA ASP A 85 21.14 -14.83 7.63
C ASP A 85 19.66 -14.56 7.35
N VAL A 86 19.17 -15.08 6.22
CA VAL A 86 17.79 -14.88 5.75
C VAL A 86 17.16 -16.23 5.53
N GLN A 87 16.16 -16.54 6.37
CA GLN A 87 15.48 -17.82 6.37
C GLN A 87 14.06 -17.68 5.81
N TYR A 88 13.85 -18.20 4.59
CA TYR A 88 12.52 -18.27 3.98
C TYR A 88 11.76 -19.51 4.42
N ASN A 89 10.43 -19.50 4.33
CA ASN A 89 9.57 -20.60 4.78
C ASN A 89 9.75 -20.96 6.27
N HIS A 90 10.21 -20.02 7.08
CA HIS A 90 10.35 -20.17 8.53
C HIS A 90 9.29 -19.31 9.21
N GLU A 91 8.42 -19.96 9.97
CA GLU A 91 7.30 -19.32 10.66
C GLU A 91 7.62 -19.18 12.15
N VAL A 92 7.60 -17.95 12.67
CA VAL A 92 7.71 -17.73 14.11
C VAL A 92 6.39 -18.09 14.77
N ILE A 93 6.40 -19.12 15.62
CA ILE A 93 5.19 -19.66 16.24
C ILE A 93 5.01 -19.25 17.70
N ASN A 94 6.09 -18.89 18.40
CA ASN A 94 6.02 -18.42 19.78
C ASN A 94 7.26 -17.63 20.22
N PHE A 95 7.11 -16.86 21.29
CA PHE A 95 8.20 -16.14 21.97
C PHE A 95 8.17 -16.47 23.47
N ASN A 96 9.34 -16.42 24.11
CA ASN A 96 9.46 -16.45 25.55
C ASN A 96 10.62 -15.54 25.99
N ARG A 97 10.37 -14.67 26.97
CA ARG A 97 11.43 -13.82 27.55
C ARG A 97 12.07 -14.58 28.71
N ARG A 98 13.37 -14.87 28.59
CA ARG A 98 14.12 -15.59 29.62
C ARG A 98 14.43 -14.68 30.81
N LYS A 99 14.78 -15.29 31.95
CA LYS A 99 15.11 -14.58 33.20
C LYS A 99 16.32 -13.65 33.06
N ASP A 100 17.26 -13.99 32.17
CA ASP A 100 18.45 -13.19 31.86
C ASP A 100 18.15 -12.03 30.88
N GLY A 101 16.89 -11.89 30.44
CA GLY A 101 16.50 -10.86 29.50
C GLY A 101 16.76 -11.20 28.03
N THR A 102 17.20 -12.41 27.68
CA THR A 102 17.26 -12.85 26.28
C THR A 102 15.89 -13.33 25.79
N TRP A 103 15.66 -13.28 24.47
CA TRP A 103 14.49 -13.87 23.83
C TRP A 103 14.79 -15.30 23.40
N GLU A 104 13.82 -16.17 23.66
CA GLU A 104 13.68 -17.48 23.04
C GLU A 104 12.58 -17.38 21.97
N VAL A 105 12.92 -17.66 20.71
CA VAL A 105 12.00 -17.60 19.58
C VAL A 105 11.83 -19.01 19.02
N LYS A 106 10.60 -19.52 19.02
CA LYS A 106 10.28 -20.81 18.41
C LYS A 106 9.94 -20.61 16.94
N VAL A 107 10.69 -21.27 16.07
CA VAL A 107 10.59 -21.14 14.62
C VAL A 107 10.26 -22.51 14.04
N LYS A 108 9.23 -22.56 13.19
CA LYS A 108 8.85 -23.76 12.46
C LYS A 108 9.30 -23.65 11.01
N ASN A 109 10.09 -24.61 10.55
CA ASN A 109 10.35 -24.76 9.13
C ASN A 109 9.08 -25.31 8.45
N ARG A 110 8.47 -24.55 7.54
CA ARG A 110 7.21 -24.93 6.88
C ARG A 110 7.39 -26.05 5.85
N ASN A 111 8.61 -26.29 5.38
CA ASN A 111 8.90 -27.34 4.41
C ASN A 111 9.06 -28.71 5.09
N SER A 112 9.83 -28.79 6.18
CA SER A 112 10.04 -30.05 6.91
C SER A 112 9.05 -30.29 8.04
N GLY A 113 8.51 -29.22 8.62
CA GLY A 113 7.67 -29.27 9.83
C GLY A 113 8.47 -29.19 11.14
N ASP A 114 9.80 -29.23 11.08
CA ASP A 114 10.67 -29.17 12.25
C ASP A 114 10.52 -27.85 12.99
N VAL A 115 10.69 -27.91 14.31
CA VAL A 115 10.65 -26.75 15.20
C VAL A 115 12.00 -26.60 15.87
N GLU A 116 12.59 -25.43 15.71
CA GLU A 116 13.82 -25.03 16.38
C GLU A 116 13.59 -23.85 17.32
N THR A 117 14.57 -23.63 18.17
CA THR A 117 14.59 -22.53 19.13
C THR A 117 15.80 -21.65 18.85
N VAL A 118 15.56 -20.39 18.54
CA VAL A 118 16.59 -19.37 18.31
C VAL A 118 16.67 -18.46 19.54
N LEU A 119 17.88 -18.21 20.03
CA LEU A 119 18.12 -17.24 21.09
C LEU A 119 18.54 -15.89 20.47
N ALA A 120 17.98 -14.80 20.98
CA ALA A 120 18.28 -13.46 20.50
C ALA A 120 18.27 -12.43 21.64
N ASP A 121 19.21 -11.50 21.66
CA ASP A 121 19.19 -10.40 22.62
C ASP A 121 18.03 -9.42 22.33
N TYR A 122 17.76 -9.22 21.03
CA TYR A 122 16.75 -8.30 20.52
C TYR A 122 15.88 -8.98 19.46
N VAL A 123 14.60 -8.63 19.45
CA VAL A 123 13.61 -9.10 18.45
C VAL A 123 12.89 -7.89 17.89
N PHE A 124 12.84 -7.82 16.56
CA PHE A 124 12.05 -6.84 15.82
C PHE A 124 10.93 -7.56 15.04
N ILE A 125 9.67 -7.19 15.29
CA ILE A 125 8.51 -7.81 14.62
C ILE A 125 8.08 -6.93 13.43
N GLY A 126 8.65 -7.22 12.26
CA GLY A 126 8.34 -6.56 10.98
C GLY A 126 7.29 -7.28 10.13
N ALA A 127 6.21 -7.80 10.73
CA ALA A 127 5.32 -8.78 10.07
C ALA A 127 4.06 -8.18 9.40
N GLY A 128 4.05 -6.88 9.09
CA GLY A 128 2.89 -6.20 8.48
C GLY A 128 1.60 -6.45 9.26
N GLY A 129 0.53 -6.85 8.58
CA GLY A 129 -0.76 -7.20 9.21
C GLY A 129 -0.69 -8.38 10.20
N GLY A 130 0.37 -9.18 10.16
CA GLY A 130 0.62 -10.27 11.11
C GLY A 130 1.35 -9.86 12.39
N ALA A 131 1.71 -8.58 12.55
CA ALA A 131 2.51 -8.11 13.68
C ALA A 131 1.78 -8.25 15.03
N ILE A 132 0.49 -7.90 15.10
CA ILE A 132 -0.27 -7.91 16.37
C ILE A 132 -0.38 -9.32 16.96
N PRO A 133 -0.77 -10.37 16.19
CA PRO A 133 -0.76 -11.74 16.70
C PRO A 133 0.61 -12.20 17.22
N LEU A 134 1.71 -11.82 16.54
CA LEU A 134 3.07 -12.14 17.00
C LEU A 134 3.42 -11.36 18.28
N LEU A 135 3.05 -10.09 18.36
CA LEU A 135 3.29 -9.27 19.54
C LEU A 135 2.51 -9.81 20.75
N GLN A 136 1.28 -10.26 20.58
CA GLN A 136 0.49 -10.90 21.65
C GLN A 136 1.14 -12.18 22.18
N LYS A 137 1.80 -12.97 21.31
CA LYS A 137 2.57 -14.16 21.71
C LYS A 137 3.78 -13.84 22.58
N THR A 138 4.26 -12.59 22.61
CA THR A 138 5.36 -12.18 23.51
C THR A 138 4.95 -12.13 24.99
N GLY A 139 3.65 -12.03 25.27
CA GLY A 139 3.13 -11.88 26.64
C GLY A 139 3.36 -10.52 27.27
N ILE A 140 3.96 -9.56 26.54
CA ILE A 140 4.15 -8.17 26.99
C ILE A 140 2.77 -7.54 27.30
N PRO A 141 2.57 -6.89 28.45
CA PRO A 141 1.26 -6.36 28.85
C PRO A 141 0.60 -5.45 27.80
N GLU A 142 1.38 -4.55 27.20
CA GLU A 142 0.96 -3.56 26.22
C GLU A 142 0.35 -4.22 24.96
N SER A 143 0.82 -5.42 24.60
CA SER A 143 0.35 -6.18 23.44
C SER A 143 -1.13 -6.56 23.53
N LYS A 144 -1.66 -6.71 24.75
CA LYS A 144 -3.05 -7.15 25.01
C LYS A 144 -4.08 -6.09 24.66
N HIS A 145 -3.65 -4.84 24.55
CA HIS A 145 -4.51 -3.70 24.26
C HIS A 145 -4.49 -3.31 22.78
N LEU A 146 -3.78 -4.06 21.94
CA LEU A 146 -3.70 -3.85 20.51
C LEU A 146 -4.59 -4.84 19.76
N GLY A 147 -5.37 -4.32 18.82
CA GLY A 147 -6.23 -5.08 17.92
C GLY A 147 -5.99 -4.66 16.47
N GLY A 148 -6.04 -5.63 15.55
CA GLY A 148 -5.98 -5.38 14.11
C GLY A 148 -7.35 -5.54 13.49
N PHE A 149 -7.72 -4.64 12.59
CA PHE A 149 -8.90 -4.80 11.74
C PHE A 149 -8.42 -5.13 10.32
N PRO A 150 -8.39 -6.41 9.92
CA PRO A 150 -7.92 -6.79 8.60
C PRO A 150 -8.90 -6.30 7.54
N ILE A 151 -8.40 -5.50 6.61
CA ILE A 151 -9.13 -5.05 5.43
C ILE A 151 -8.66 -5.90 4.26
N SER A 152 -9.61 -6.54 3.56
CA SER A 152 -9.33 -7.26 2.31
C SER A 152 -9.60 -6.34 1.11
N GLY A 153 -8.94 -6.66 0.00
CA GLY A 153 -9.17 -6.00 -1.28
C GLY A 153 -9.30 -7.05 -2.38
N GLN A 154 -10.07 -6.72 -3.41
CA GLN A 154 -10.12 -7.50 -4.64
C GLN A 154 -9.48 -6.69 -5.76
N PHE A 155 -8.68 -7.37 -6.58
CA PHE A 155 -8.02 -6.76 -7.72
C PHE A 155 -8.50 -7.45 -8.97
N LEU A 156 -8.96 -6.67 -9.94
CA LEU A 156 -9.29 -7.14 -11.28
C LEU A 156 -8.13 -6.74 -12.21
N ILE A 157 -7.68 -7.69 -13.02
CA ILE A 157 -6.55 -7.51 -13.92
C ILE A 157 -7.05 -7.74 -15.35
N CYS A 158 -6.78 -6.78 -16.23
CA CYS A 158 -6.95 -6.96 -17.66
C CYS A 158 -5.71 -7.67 -18.22
N THR A 159 -5.89 -8.70 -19.05
CA THR A 159 -4.81 -9.43 -19.72
C THR A 159 -4.82 -9.24 -21.24
N ASN A 160 -5.71 -8.39 -21.77
CA ASN A 160 -5.77 -8.08 -23.19
C ASN A 160 -4.68 -7.05 -23.54
N PRO A 161 -3.66 -7.41 -24.33
CA PRO A 161 -2.56 -6.51 -24.68
C PRO A 161 -3.01 -5.28 -25.47
N ASP A 162 -4.03 -5.41 -26.33
CA ASP A 162 -4.52 -4.29 -27.13
C ASP A 162 -5.11 -3.19 -26.24
N VAL A 163 -5.91 -3.58 -25.24
CA VAL A 163 -6.47 -2.64 -24.25
C VAL A 163 -5.38 -2.05 -23.35
N ILE A 164 -4.40 -2.86 -22.96
CA ILE A 164 -3.29 -2.40 -22.10
C ILE A 164 -2.45 -1.34 -22.82
N ASN A 165 -2.13 -1.55 -24.10
CA ASN A 165 -1.33 -0.63 -24.90
C ASN A 165 -2.03 0.74 -25.14
N GLU A 166 -3.33 0.84 -24.92
CA GLU A 166 -4.08 2.09 -24.99
C GLU A 166 -4.13 2.84 -23.63
N HIS A 167 -3.50 2.32 -22.57
CA HIS A 167 -3.60 2.87 -21.21
C HIS A 167 -2.25 3.12 -20.53
N ASP A 168 -1.70 4.32 -20.74
CA ASP A 168 -0.42 4.74 -20.13
C ASP A 168 -0.57 5.57 -18.85
N VAL A 169 -1.76 5.60 -18.24
CA VAL A 169 -2.03 6.43 -17.06
C VAL A 169 -2.56 5.63 -15.89
N LYS A 170 -2.21 6.07 -14.68
CA LYS A 170 -2.82 5.56 -13.44
C LYS A 170 -3.86 6.54 -12.93
N VAL A 171 -5.12 6.13 -12.97
CA VAL A 171 -6.24 7.01 -12.57
C VAL A 171 -6.85 6.54 -11.25
N TYR A 172 -6.77 7.40 -10.24
CA TYR A 172 -7.47 7.22 -8.97
C TYR A 172 -8.84 7.90 -9.00
N GLY A 173 -9.89 7.10 -8.79
CA GLY A 173 -11.26 7.57 -8.60
C GLY A 173 -11.56 7.89 -7.13
N LYS A 174 -12.70 8.54 -6.90
CA LYS A 174 -13.28 8.66 -5.56
C LYS A 174 -14.45 7.69 -5.42
N GLU A 175 -14.50 7.03 -4.27
CA GLU A 175 -15.58 6.10 -3.93
C GLU A 175 -16.97 6.73 -4.02
N PRO A 176 -18.00 5.96 -4.44
CA PRO A 176 -19.39 6.39 -4.38
C PRO A 176 -19.87 6.74 -2.97
N PRO A 177 -20.96 7.52 -2.82
CA PRO A 177 -21.58 7.74 -1.53
C PRO A 177 -22.01 6.41 -0.87
N GLY A 178 -21.71 6.25 0.43
CA GLY A 178 -22.16 5.10 1.22
C GLY A 178 -21.25 3.87 1.15
N THR A 179 -20.18 3.88 0.36
CA THR A 179 -19.16 2.83 0.41
C THR A 179 -18.11 3.17 1.49
N PRO A 180 -17.53 2.16 2.16
CA PRO A 180 -16.41 2.39 3.07
C PRO A 180 -15.30 3.13 2.31
N PRO A 181 -14.66 4.15 2.90
CA PRO A 181 -13.54 4.80 2.25
C PRO A 181 -12.42 3.78 2.05
N MET A 182 -12.07 3.46 0.79
CA MET A 182 -10.97 2.52 0.46
C MET A 182 -9.62 2.97 1.01
N THR A 183 -9.50 4.26 1.32
CA THR A 183 -8.43 4.84 2.13
C THR A 183 -9.08 5.50 3.34
N VAL A 184 -8.96 4.89 4.53
CA VAL A 184 -9.14 5.66 5.76
C VAL A 184 -8.21 6.87 5.64
N PRO A 185 -8.64 8.12 5.87
CA PRO A 185 -7.67 9.20 6.07
C PRO A 185 -6.86 8.80 7.31
N HIS A 186 -5.65 8.31 7.09
CA HIS A 186 -4.68 8.18 8.16
C HIS A 186 -4.31 9.62 8.50
N ILE A 187 -4.77 10.05 9.66
CA ILE A 187 -4.22 11.19 10.37
C ILE A 187 -2.88 10.69 10.91
N ASP A 188 -1.78 11.09 10.27
CA ASP A 188 -0.54 11.26 11.02
C ASP A 188 -0.71 12.58 11.79
N THR A 189 -1.13 12.47 13.05
CA THR A 189 -0.79 13.43 14.10
C THR A 189 0.27 12.82 14.97
#